data_AF-A0A444KH62-F1
#
_entry.id   AF-A0A444KH62-F1
#
_cell.length_a   1.000
_cell.length_b   1.000
_cell.length_c   1.000
_cell.angle_alpha   90.00
_cell.angle_beta   90.00
_cell.angle_gamma   90.00
#
_symmetry.space_group_name_H-M   'P 1'
#
loop_
_entity.id
_entity.type
_entity.pdbx_description
1 polymer ?
#
loop_
_entity_poly.entity_id
_entity_poly.type
_entity_poly.pdbx_seq_one_letter_code
_entity_poly.pdbx_strand_id
1 'polypeptide(L)'
;IGDALRLASLDHGGRVLRVLIEISEQALDEAFAVANGIQKVLQREGIRRSILLHGENATVWPFVQRAALRKFSTRVGLEDGKELPDGSVAESNAALVAAAVGIYRGA
;
A
#
# COMPACT_ATOMS: atom_id res chain seq x y z
N ILE A 1 -5.33 -10.02 7.36
CA ILE A 1 -4.75 -10.08 8.74
C ILE A 1 -4.06 -11.41 9.03
N GLY A 2 -4.66 -12.56 8.71
CA GLY A 2 -4.07 -13.89 8.99
C GLY A 2 -2.64 -14.05 8.47
N ASP A 3 -2.34 -13.55 7.28
CA ASP A 3 -0.98 -13.64 6.71
C ASP A 3 0.06 -12.85 7.50
N ALA A 4 -0.32 -11.76 8.17
CA ALA A 4 0.60 -11.02 9.04
C ALA A 4 0.95 -11.81 10.30
N LEU A 5 -0.02 -12.57 10.85
CA LEU A 5 0.21 -13.48 11.97
C LEU A 5 1.09 -14.66 11.53
N ARG A 6 0.82 -15.20 10.34
CA ARG A 6 1.64 -16.27 9.76
C ARG A 6 3.06 -15.82 9.47
N LEU A 7 3.23 -14.60 8.95
CA LEU A 7 4.54 -13.99 8.82
C LEU A 7 5.20 -13.96 10.19
N ALA A 8 4.58 -13.39 11.23
CA ALA A 8 5.18 -13.31 12.56
C ALA A 8 5.57 -14.66 13.18
N SER A 9 4.92 -15.77 12.81
CA SER A 9 5.24 -17.09 13.37
C SER A 9 6.39 -17.82 12.68
N LEU A 10 6.85 -17.34 11.52
CA LEU A 10 7.97 -17.98 10.80
C LEU A 10 9.32 -17.45 11.31
N ASP A 11 10.37 -18.26 11.23
CA ASP A 11 11.74 -17.74 11.39
C ASP A 11 12.28 -17.28 10.04
N HIS A 12 12.50 -15.97 9.90
CA HIS A 12 13.01 -15.38 8.66
C HIS A 12 14.53 -15.20 8.70
N GLY A 13 15.18 -15.46 9.83
CA GLY A 13 16.58 -15.15 10.08
C GLY A 13 16.90 -13.67 9.91
N GLY A 14 15.93 -12.78 10.17
CA GLY A 14 16.09 -11.34 9.98
C GLY A 14 16.20 -10.87 8.52
N ARG A 15 15.90 -11.73 7.52
CA ARG A 15 16.09 -11.44 6.09
C ARG A 15 14.95 -10.69 5.40
N VAL A 16 13.87 -10.38 6.11
CA VAL A 16 12.77 -9.58 5.54
C VAL A 16 13.25 -8.15 5.31
N LEU A 17 13.32 -7.74 4.05
CA LEU A 17 13.76 -6.39 3.65
C LEU A 17 12.63 -5.36 3.76
N ARG A 18 11.42 -5.77 3.36
CA ARG A 18 10.24 -4.91 3.22
C ARG A 18 8.98 -5.77 3.30
N VAL A 19 7.89 -5.19 3.79
CA VAL A 19 6.56 -5.82 3.80
C VAL A 19 5.66 -5.08 2.82
N LEU A 20 5.12 -5.81 1.85
CA LEU A 20 4.00 -5.34 1.04
C LEU A 20 2.71 -5.59 1.82
N ILE A 21 1.95 -4.53 2.07
CA ILE A 21 0.58 -4.60 2.56
C ILE A 21 -0.30 -4.31 1.34
N GLU A 22 -0.84 -5.38 0.78
CA GLU A 22 -1.74 -5.39 -0.37
C GLU A 22 -3.17 -5.62 0.12
N ILE A 23 -4.08 -4.78 -0.37
CA ILE A 23 -5.47 -4.69 0.08
C ILE A 23 -6.37 -4.77 -1.14
N SER A 24 -7.27 -5.73 -1.14
CA SER A 24 -8.21 -6.00 -2.24
C SER A 24 -9.62 -5.50 -1.97
N GLU A 25 -9.93 -5.17 -0.71
CA GLU A 25 -11.21 -4.58 -0.34
C GLU A 25 -11.42 -3.26 -1.10
N GLN A 26 -12.57 -3.12 -1.75
CA GLN A 26 -12.88 -1.95 -2.59
C GLN A 26 -13.67 -0.86 -1.84
N ALA A 27 -14.34 -1.22 -0.75
CA ALA A 27 -14.96 -0.26 0.15
C ALA A 27 -13.87 0.39 1.02
N LEU A 28 -13.71 1.72 0.91
CA LEU A 28 -12.55 2.41 1.47
C LEU A 28 -12.41 2.24 2.99
N ASP A 29 -13.52 2.28 3.73
CA ASP A 29 -13.51 2.11 5.19
C ASP A 29 -13.04 0.70 5.58
N GLU A 30 -13.50 -0.33 4.87
CA GLU A 30 -13.07 -1.72 5.09
C GLU A 30 -11.59 -1.90 4.73
N ALA A 31 -11.18 -1.41 3.56
CA ALA A 31 -9.80 -1.46 3.09
C ALA A 31 -8.84 -0.82 4.11
N PHE A 32 -9.21 0.34 4.62
CA PHE A 32 -8.46 1.06 5.65
C PHE A 32 -8.45 0.35 7.00
N ALA A 33 -9.56 -0.28 7.39
CA ALA A 33 -9.62 -1.09 8.59
C ALA A 33 -8.70 -2.32 8.51
N VAL A 34 -8.70 -3.03 7.38
CA VAL A 34 -7.86 -4.21 7.14
C VAL A 34 -6.38 -3.83 7.13
N ALA A 35 -5.99 -2.79 6.39
CA ALA A 35 -4.62 -2.28 6.38
C ALA A 35 -4.12 -1.93 7.80
N ASN A 36 -4.95 -1.20 8.58
CA ASN A 36 -4.64 -0.87 9.96
C ASN A 36 -4.50 -2.12 10.85
N GLY A 37 -5.36 -3.12 10.66
CA GLY A 37 -5.31 -4.38 11.39
C GLY A 37 -4.00 -5.13 11.14
N ILE A 38 -3.56 -5.22 9.87
CA ILE A 38 -2.28 -5.81 9.49
C ILE A 38 -1.12 -5.05 10.16
N GLN A 39 -1.11 -3.72 10.06
CA GLN A 39 -0.05 -2.91 10.66
C GLN A 39 0.04 -3.07 12.19
N LYS A 40 -1.10 -3.17 12.89
CA LYS A 40 -1.14 -3.42 14.34
C LYS A 40 -0.51 -4.75 14.69
N VAL A 41 -0.75 -5.81 13.90
CA VAL A 41 -0.11 -7.12 14.09
C VAL A 41 1.40 -6.99 13.90
N LEU A 42 1.86 -6.42 12.79
CA LEU A 42 3.31 -6.26 12.55
C LEU A 42 4.00 -5.48 13.68
N GLN A 43 3.36 -4.41 14.17
CA GLN A 43 3.88 -3.63 15.29
C GLN A 43 3.94 -4.45 16.60
N ARG A 44 2.87 -5.16 16.93
CA ARG A 44 2.77 -5.99 18.14
C ARG A 44 3.84 -7.07 18.17
N GLU A 45 4.10 -7.70 17.01
CA GLU A 45 5.07 -8.78 16.85
C GLU A 45 6.50 -8.28 16.61
N GLY A 46 6.74 -6.97 16.70
CA GLY A 46 8.09 -6.39 16.57
C GLY A 46 8.66 -6.34 15.16
N ILE A 47 7.85 -6.58 14.12
CA ILE A 47 8.28 -6.48 12.71
C ILE A 47 8.30 -5.01 12.29
N ARG A 48 9.49 -4.38 12.35
CA ARG A 48 9.71 -2.95 12.06
C ARG A 48 10.33 -2.68 10.68
N ARG A 49 10.00 -3.49 9.68
CA ARG A 49 10.53 -3.34 8.32
C ARG A 49 9.79 -2.25 7.54
N SER A 50 10.42 -1.74 6.48
CA SER A 50 9.79 -0.77 5.59
C SER A 50 8.47 -1.32 5.04
N ILE A 51 7.44 -0.47 5.00
CA ILE A 51 6.12 -0.82 4.46
C ILE A 51 6.01 -0.27 3.04
N LEU A 52 5.56 -1.13 2.13
CA LEU A 52 5.01 -0.78 0.83
C LEU A 52 3.49 -0.94 0.93
N LEU A 53 2.78 0.18 0.92
CA LEU A 53 1.33 0.20 1.06
C LEU A 53 0.71 0.28 -0.34
N HIS A 54 -0.18 -0.67 -0.63
CA HIS A 54 -0.73 -0.88 -1.97
C HIS A 54 -2.23 -1.17 -1.88
N GLY A 55 -2.99 -0.50 -2.74
CA GLY A 55 -4.38 -0.80 -3.02
C GLY A 55 -4.58 -0.92 -4.53
N GLU A 56 -5.69 -1.52 -4.94
CA GLU A 56 -6.05 -1.77 -6.33
C GLU A 56 -7.44 -1.17 -6.67
N ASN A 57 -7.67 -0.94 -7.96
CA ASN A 57 -8.88 -0.37 -8.54
C ASN A 57 -9.35 0.90 -7.81
N ALA A 58 -10.50 0.86 -7.14
CA ALA A 58 -11.10 2.01 -6.45
C ALA A 58 -10.21 2.57 -5.32
N THR A 59 -9.23 1.79 -4.87
CA THR A 59 -8.40 2.14 -3.71
C THR A 59 -6.97 2.57 -4.05
N VAL A 60 -6.55 2.54 -5.33
CA VAL A 60 -5.19 2.94 -5.75
C VAL A 60 -4.81 4.31 -5.19
N TRP A 61 -5.56 5.35 -5.55
CA TRP A 61 -5.21 6.72 -5.17
C TRP A 61 -5.38 7.02 -3.67
N PRO A 62 -6.46 6.56 -3.00
CA PRO A 62 -6.54 6.66 -1.54
C PRO A 62 -5.36 6.01 -0.81
N PHE A 63 -4.87 4.86 -1.29
CA PHE A 63 -3.71 4.19 -0.69
C PHE A 63 -2.38 4.89 -1.01
N VAL A 64 -2.21 5.46 -2.21
CA VAL A 64 -1.06 6.31 -2.55
C VAL A 64 -1.00 7.54 -1.63
N GLN A 65 -2.11 8.24 -1.45
CA GLN A 65 -2.19 9.41 -0.56
C GLN A 65 -1.90 9.04 0.90
N ARG A 66 -2.50 7.95 1.37
CA ARG A 66 -2.25 7.45 2.73
C ARG A 66 -0.80 7.04 2.92
N ALA A 67 -0.18 6.39 1.94
CA ALA A 67 1.22 6.01 1.99
C ALA A 67 2.13 7.24 2.10
N ALA A 68 1.86 8.29 1.32
CA ALA A 68 2.57 9.57 1.39
C ALA A 68 2.47 10.21 2.78
N LEU A 69 1.25 10.38 3.30
CA LEU A 69 0.99 10.94 4.63
C LEU A 69 1.70 10.16 5.76
N ARG A 70 1.77 8.83 5.63
CA ARG A 70 2.44 7.96 6.61
C ARG A 70 3.93 7.75 6.35
N LYS A 71 4.50 8.40 5.33
CA LYS A 71 5.91 8.26 4.91
C LYS A 71 6.29 6.81 4.59
N PHE A 72 5.37 6.04 4.03
CA PHE A 72 5.61 4.69 3.52
C PHE A 72 5.96 4.71 2.03
N SER A 73 6.46 3.59 1.50
CA SER A 73 6.51 3.38 0.06
C SER A 73 5.11 3.06 -0.48
N THR A 74 4.87 3.32 -1.77
CA THR A 74 3.65 2.90 -2.48
C THR A 74 3.98 2.19 -3.79
N ARG A 75 3.00 1.47 -4.33
CA ARG A 75 3.03 0.80 -5.63
C ARG A 75 1.86 1.35 -6.46
N VAL A 76 2.14 1.68 -7.73
CA VAL A 76 1.13 2.07 -8.73
C VAL A 76 1.56 1.57 -10.11
N GLY A 77 0.60 1.15 -10.92
CA GLY A 77 0.78 0.74 -12.31
C GLY A 77 -0.54 0.28 -12.93
N LEU A 78 -0.55 0.05 -14.25
CA LEU A 78 -1.72 -0.36 -15.02
C LEU A 78 -2.31 -1.71 -14.56
N GLU A 79 -1.51 -2.55 -13.89
CA GLU A 79 -1.98 -3.76 -13.21
C GLU A 79 -2.89 -3.43 -12.02
N ASP A 80 -2.56 -2.37 -11.30
CA ASP A 80 -3.24 -1.98 -10.05
C ASP A 80 -4.49 -1.15 -10.34
N GLY A 81 -4.46 -0.34 -11.41
CA GLY A 81 -5.57 0.49 -11.85
C GLY A 81 -5.20 1.34 -13.06
N LYS A 82 -6.18 1.63 -13.91
CA LYS A 82 -5.96 2.35 -15.18
C LYS A 82 -6.24 3.85 -15.10
N GLU A 83 -6.85 4.33 -14.03
CA GLU A 83 -7.31 5.71 -13.92
C GLU A 83 -6.27 6.58 -13.19
N LEU A 84 -6.12 7.84 -13.61
CA LEU A 84 -5.41 8.91 -12.93
C LEU A 84 -6.23 9.43 -11.73
N PRO A 85 -5.66 10.27 -10.84
CA PRO A 85 -6.38 10.76 -9.67
C PRO A 85 -7.65 11.56 -10.00
N ASP A 86 -7.74 12.10 -11.21
CA ASP A 86 -8.89 12.84 -11.72
C ASP A 86 -9.94 11.94 -12.40
N GLY A 87 -9.71 10.62 -12.44
CA GLY A 87 -10.58 9.62 -13.06
C GLY A 87 -10.37 9.42 -14.57
N SER A 88 -9.48 10.19 -15.21
CA SER A 88 -9.13 9.97 -16.62
C SER A 88 -8.28 8.70 -16.79
N VAL A 89 -8.35 8.03 -17.94
CA VAL A 89 -7.52 6.83 -18.18
C VAL A 89 -6.08 7.23 -18.45
N ALA A 90 -5.14 6.63 -17.73
CA ALA A 90 -3.71 6.86 -17.89
C ALA A 90 -3.20 6.31 -19.22
N GLU A 91 -2.44 7.12 -19.95
CA GLU A 91 -1.83 6.72 -21.22
C GLU A 91 -0.64 5.76 -21.04
N SER A 92 -0.06 5.68 -19.83
CA SER A 92 1.07 4.80 -19.52
C SER A 92 1.29 4.63 -18.01
N ASN A 93 2.10 3.62 -17.65
CA ASN A 93 2.65 3.51 -16.29
C ASN A 93 3.44 4.75 -15.87
N ALA A 94 4.13 5.42 -16.80
CA ALA A 94 4.88 6.63 -16.48
C ALA A 94 3.97 7.78 -16.01
N ALA A 95 2.78 7.92 -16.62
CA ALA A 95 1.78 8.89 -16.19
C ALA A 95 1.27 8.60 -14.77
N LEU A 96 0.96 7.34 -14.45
CA LEU A 96 0.56 6.91 -13.11
C LEU A 96 1.64 7.19 -12.06
N VAL A 97 2.89 6.84 -12.37
CA VAL A 97 4.04 7.07 -11.47
C VAL A 97 4.28 8.57 -11.27
N ALA A 98 4.18 9.39 -12.32
CA ALA A 98 4.33 10.84 -12.21
C ALA A 98 3.26 11.46 -11.29
N ALA A 99 2.01 11.02 -11.42
CA ALA A 99 0.92 11.46 -10.53
C ALA A 99 1.18 11.07 -9.06
N ALA A 100 1.63 9.84 -8.80
CA ALA A 100 2.00 9.41 -7.45
C ALA A 100 3.18 10.23 -6.88
N VAL A 101 4.21 10.52 -7.69
CA VAL A 101 5.31 11.41 -7.28
C VAL A 101 4.80 12.82 -6.94
N GLY A 102 3.84 13.33 -7.71
CA GLY A 102 3.17 14.61 -7.41
C GLY A 102 2.53 14.63 -6.02
N ILE A 103 1.79 13.57 -5.67
CA ILE A 103 1.18 13.40 -4.34
C ILE A 103 2.26 13.37 -3.24
N TYR A 104 3.33 12.60 -3.45
CA TYR A 104 4.42 12.49 -2.47
C TYR A 104 5.20 13.78 -2.26
N ARG A 105 5.31 14.64 -3.28
CA ARG A 105 5.97 15.94 -3.17
C ARG A 105 5.12 16.99 -2.44
N GLY A 106 3.80 16.82 -2.43
CA GLY A 106 2.86 17.72 -1.77
C GLY A 106 2.48 17.32 -0.34
N ALA A 107 2.93 16.15 0.14
CA ALA A 107 2.58 15.58 1.44
C ALA A 107 3.55 15.98 2.57
#